data_AF-A0A176YW83-F1
#
_entry.id   AF-A0A176YW83-F1
#
_cell.length_a   1.000
_cell.length_b   1.000
_cell.length_c   1.000
_cell.angle_alpha   90.00
_cell.angle_beta   90.00
_cell.angle_gamma   90.00
#
_symmetry.space_group_name_H-M   'P 1'
#
loop_
_entity.id
_entity.type
_entity.pdbx_description
1 polymer ?
#
loop_
_entity_poly.entity_id
_entity_poly.type
_entity_poly.pdbx_seq_one_letter_code
_entity_poly.pdbx_strand_id
1 'polypeptide(L)'
;MWLFFLLAWFTLLAVIAVFAQQALGYDVVHLPAMFAGLPIPQRITTGAILAGALALIGTSAFRISRQDRRLQTLRDRLKKTREDVVAAHALQNHLDATVQHLIESDPREAVSALHGKLGETEQRAQLQQGRNESADMHDQLAEIRRRQQGLREMVGKVADQRRAVEPVFTEIRDRQNQLERALLDLETDDRKNNLADRLKDIERDVSKLLSRVNSVQDTFASLNQFKEGLAKSHAELAPLRAPETGINALISELSLSYDSLAKTIDELETSGEAPLSARVETLSKDKLEVEQRIARIDDSFNILKAIRLDFEELGQRRAQLERSLAEVETDSDGKNLAERQNALNDFVIRSRQRLGALQQTLATLNVFKAELTKSQADLVPLNAPVFGIEAMIADVGATHDLLAKTIGEIEANGGVPLASRVEALSQSKREVEDRLARIFDNFNALDGLRKDIGGIFTTIRNSLNRIG
;
A
#
# COMPACT_ATOMS: atom_id res chain seq x y z
N MET A 1 75.89 -11.98 -7.38
CA MET A 1 74.55 -12.32 -6.81
C MET A 1 74.27 -11.66 -5.46
N TRP A 2 75.22 -11.60 -4.51
CA TRP A 2 74.97 -11.05 -3.17
C TRP A 2 74.55 -9.56 -3.13
N LEU A 3 75.18 -8.70 -3.96
CA LEU A 3 74.82 -7.28 -4.08
C LEU A 3 73.39 -7.05 -4.58
N PHE A 4 72.90 -7.87 -5.51
CA PHE A 4 71.53 -7.78 -6.04
C PHE A 4 70.48 -8.13 -4.98
N PHE A 5 70.78 -9.10 -4.11
CA PHE A 5 69.87 -9.51 -3.04
C PHE A 5 69.75 -8.42 -1.96
N LEU A 6 70.87 -7.78 -1.61
CA LEU A 6 70.86 -6.63 -0.69
C LEU A 6 70.11 -5.44 -1.29
N LEU A 7 70.33 -5.15 -2.57
CA LEU A 7 69.64 -4.06 -3.27
C LEU A 7 68.12 -4.29 -3.31
N ALA A 8 67.69 -5.50 -3.68
CA ALA A 8 66.29 -5.88 -3.73
C ALA A 8 65.61 -5.78 -2.35
N TRP A 9 66.35 -6.09 -1.29
CA TRP A 9 65.84 -6.02 0.07
C TRP A 9 65.73 -4.58 0.59
N PHE A 10 66.70 -3.73 0.27
CA PHE A 10 66.61 -2.29 0.55
C PHE A 10 65.46 -1.63 -0.21
N THR A 11 65.25 -1.99 -1.48
CA THR A 11 64.12 -1.45 -2.26
C THR A 11 62.78 -1.89 -1.69
N LEU A 12 62.68 -3.14 -1.21
CA LEU A 12 61.43 -3.66 -0.65
C LEU A 12 61.12 -3.02 0.71
N LEU A 13 62.14 -2.79 1.55
CA LEU A 13 61.99 -2.02 2.80
C LEU A 13 61.57 -0.57 2.55
N ALA A 14 62.13 0.08 1.52
CA ALA A 14 61.75 1.44 1.15
C ALA A 14 60.28 1.50 0.67
N VAL A 15 59.84 0.53 -0.13
CA VAL A 15 58.44 0.44 -0.59
C VAL A 15 57.49 0.23 0.59
N ILE A 16 57.82 -0.67 1.53
CA ILE A 16 57.01 -0.90 2.73
C ILE A 16 56.92 0.36 3.60
N ALA A 17 58.03 1.10 3.77
CA ALA A 17 58.04 2.34 4.55
C ALA A 17 57.13 3.41 3.94
N VAL A 18 57.17 3.59 2.62
CA VAL A 18 56.28 4.52 1.90
C VAL A 18 54.81 4.08 1.99
N PHE A 19 54.56 2.77 1.87
CA PHE A 19 53.19 2.23 1.95
C PHE A 19 52.60 2.36 3.36
N ALA A 20 53.40 2.15 4.41
CA ALA A 20 52.98 2.32 5.79
C ALA A 20 52.66 3.79 6.12
N GLN A 21 53.43 4.73 5.56
CA GLN A 21 53.16 6.16 5.72
C GLN A 21 51.87 6.59 5.02
N GLN A 22 51.58 6.08 3.82
CA GLN A 22 50.38 6.45 3.06
C GLN A 22 49.10 5.74 3.52
N ALA A 23 49.18 4.46 3.90
CA ALA A 23 47.99 3.67 4.23
C ALA A 23 47.57 3.76 5.70
N LEU A 24 48.51 4.02 6.62
CA LEU A 24 48.26 4.00 8.07
C LEU A 24 48.52 5.35 8.74
N GLY A 25 48.92 6.38 7.99
CA GLY A 25 49.21 7.72 8.52
C GLY A 25 50.40 7.79 9.47
N TYR A 26 51.26 6.77 9.49
CA TYR A 26 52.45 6.74 10.35
C TYR A 26 53.52 7.68 9.80
N ASP A 27 53.84 8.73 10.57
CA ASP A 27 54.93 9.62 10.24
C ASP A 27 56.28 8.95 10.60
N VAL A 28 56.95 8.41 9.58
CA VAL A 28 58.20 7.63 9.70
C VAL A 28 59.32 8.44 10.37
N VAL A 29 59.24 9.78 10.28
CA VAL A 29 60.17 10.72 10.92
C VAL A 29 60.07 10.70 12.46
N HIS A 30 58.91 10.31 13.01
CA HIS A 30 58.63 10.28 14.45
C HIS A 30 58.81 8.90 15.10
N LEU A 31 59.12 7.85 14.33
CA LEU A 31 59.36 6.50 14.85
C LEU A 31 60.47 6.43 15.93
N PRO A 32 61.61 7.14 15.81
CA PRO A 32 62.64 7.13 16.86
C PRO A 32 62.14 7.79 18.16
N ALA A 33 61.31 8.83 18.05
CA ALA A 33 60.73 9.53 19.19
C ALA A 33 59.65 8.69 19.88
N MET A 34 58.81 7.97 19.13
CA MET A 34 57.85 7.00 19.70
C MET A 34 58.57 5.83 20.37
N PHE A 35 59.65 5.32 19.78
CA PHE A 35 60.48 4.28 20.40
C PHE A 35 61.13 4.75 21.70
N ALA A 36 61.55 6.02 21.76
CA ALA A 36 62.09 6.66 22.95
C ALA A 36 61.03 7.07 24.00
N GLY A 37 59.73 6.97 23.68
CA GLY A 37 58.61 7.19 24.60
C GLY A 37 58.04 5.90 25.22
N LEU A 38 58.33 4.73 24.63
CA LEU A 38 57.80 3.44 25.09
C LEU A 38 58.42 3.00 26.44
N PRO A 39 57.68 2.28 27.31
CA PRO A 39 58.23 1.66 28.52
C PRO A 39 59.38 0.70 28.21
N ILE A 40 60.41 0.66 29.07
CA ILE A 40 61.62 -0.18 28.91
C ILE A 40 61.33 -1.63 28.45
N PRO A 41 60.36 -2.38 29.04
CA PRO A 41 60.11 -3.75 28.59
C PRO A 41 59.63 -3.83 27.13
N GLN A 42 58.83 -2.87 26.67
CA GLN A 42 58.32 -2.84 25.29
C GLN A 42 59.42 -2.49 24.29
N ARG A 43 60.38 -1.63 24.65
CA ARG A 43 61.56 -1.36 23.79
C ARG A 43 62.40 -2.61 23.57
N ILE A 44 62.57 -3.42 24.60
CA ILE A 44 63.33 -4.67 24.51
C ILE A 44 62.60 -5.65 23.58
N THR A 45 61.27 -5.76 23.69
CA THR A 45 60.48 -6.65 22.82
C THR A 45 60.54 -6.21 21.36
N THR A 46 60.33 -4.92 21.07
CA THR A 46 60.36 -4.42 19.69
C THR A 46 61.78 -4.49 19.09
N GLY A 47 62.81 -4.24 19.91
CA GLY A 47 64.21 -4.45 19.52
C GLY A 47 64.53 -5.92 19.22
N ALA A 48 64.02 -6.86 20.03
CA ALA A 48 64.23 -8.29 19.81
C ALA A 48 63.55 -8.80 18.53
N ILE A 49 62.38 -8.27 18.18
CA ILE A 49 61.68 -8.60 16.92
C ILE A 49 62.49 -8.14 15.71
N LEU A 50 63.02 -6.91 15.74
CA LEU A 50 63.89 -6.39 14.67
C LEU A 50 65.19 -7.19 14.53
N ALA A 51 65.83 -7.52 15.66
CA ALA A 51 67.04 -8.35 15.65
C ALA A 51 66.77 -9.77 15.13
N GLY A 52 65.64 -10.37 15.50
CA GLY A 52 65.21 -11.68 15.02
C GLY A 52 64.96 -11.69 13.51
N ALA A 53 64.30 -10.65 12.97
CA ALA A 53 64.08 -10.51 11.54
C ALA A 53 65.40 -10.41 10.77
N LEU A 54 66.36 -9.60 11.26
CA LEU A 54 67.70 -9.48 10.65
C LEU A 54 68.50 -10.79 10.72
N ALA A 55 68.39 -11.55 11.81
CA ALA A 55 69.05 -12.86 11.94
C ALA A 55 68.45 -13.90 10.97
N LEU A 56 67.15 -13.89 10.74
CA LEU A 56 66.48 -14.74 9.75
C LEU A 56 66.94 -14.42 8.32
N ILE A 57 67.11 -13.14 7.99
CA ILE A 57 67.63 -12.71 6.69
C ILE A 57 69.10 -13.14 6.53
N GLY A 58 69.94 -12.95 7.55
CA GLY A 58 71.34 -13.38 7.51
C GLY A 58 71.52 -14.90 7.36
N THR A 59 70.69 -15.69 8.05
CA THR A 59 70.76 -17.16 8.00
C THR A 59 70.29 -17.73 6.65
N SER A 60 69.30 -17.11 6.01
CA SER A 60 68.85 -17.51 4.66
C SER A 60 69.91 -17.23 3.60
N ALA A 61 70.57 -16.07 3.64
CA ALA A 61 71.67 -15.73 2.74
C ALA A 61 72.90 -16.65 2.94
N PHE A 62 73.21 -17.00 4.19
CA PHE A 62 74.30 -17.93 4.51
C PHE A 62 74.03 -19.36 3.99
N ARG A 63 72.77 -19.84 4.05
CA ARG A 63 72.40 -21.16 3.52
C ARG A 63 72.56 -21.22 2.00
N ILE A 64 72.16 -20.18 1.27
CA ILE A 64 72.26 -20.13 -0.19
C ILE A 64 73.73 -20.14 -0.64
N SER A 65 74.59 -19.36 0.02
CA SER A 65 76.05 -19.36 -0.23
C SER A 65 76.70 -20.74 -0.01
N ARG A 66 76.24 -21.48 1.01
CA ARG A 66 76.78 -22.81 1.33
C ARG A 66 76.31 -23.89 0.35
N GLN A 67 75.13 -23.73 -0.25
CA GLN A 67 74.62 -24.64 -1.28
C GLN A 67 75.37 -24.49 -2.61
N ASP A 68 75.71 -23.25 -2.99
CA ASP A 68 76.42 -22.97 -4.25
C ASP A 68 77.84 -23.57 -4.26
N ARG A 69 78.53 -23.52 -3.12
CA ARG A 69 79.86 -24.17 -2.95
C ARG A 69 79.80 -25.69 -3.07
N ARG A 70 78.72 -26.33 -2.59
CA ARG A 70 78.54 -27.79 -2.71
C ARG A 70 78.31 -28.21 -4.17
N LEU A 71 77.57 -27.40 -4.93
CA LEU A 71 77.33 -27.65 -6.36
C LEU A 71 78.60 -27.50 -7.21
N GLN A 72 79.46 -26.53 -6.92
CA GLN A 72 80.76 -26.42 -7.59
C GLN A 72 81.65 -27.63 -7.33
N THR A 73 81.76 -28.09 -6.07
CA THR A 73 82.59 -29.26 -5.75
C THR A 73 82.11 -30.56 -6.40
N LEU A 74 80.80 -30.69 -6.63
CA LEU A 74 80.23 -31.83 -7.36
C LEU A 74 80.51 -31.73 -8.86
N ARG A 75 80.43 -30.52 -9.43
CA ARG A 75 80.72 -30.28 -10.85
C ARG A 75 82.18 -30.54 -11.20
N ASP A 76 83.10 -30.15 -10.32
CA ASP A 76 84.54 -30.39 -10.51
C ASP A 76 84.90 -31.88 -10.40
N ARG A 77 84.25 -32.61 -9.48
CA ARG A 77 84.42 -34.08 -9.38
C ARG A 77 83.91 -34.79 -10.63
N LEU A 78 82.76 -34.37 -11.16
CA LEU A 78 82.14 -34.96 -12.36
C LEU A 78 82.96 -34.67 -13.63
N LYS A 79 83.62 -33.52 -13.67
CA LYS A 79 84.55 -33.18 -14.76
C LYS A 79 85.81 -34.04 -14.69
N LYS A 80 86.37 -34.24 -13.50
CA LYS A 80 87.57 -35.07 -13.28
C LYS A 80 87.33 -36.55 -13.60
N THR A 81 86.20 -37.11 -13.19
CA THR A 81 85.84 -38.51 -13.53
C THR A 81 85.62 -38.71 -15.03
N ARG A 82 85.17 -37.68 -15.75
CA ARG A 82 85.03 -37.74 -17.21
C ARG A 82 86.38 -37.72 -17.93
N GLU A 83 87.35 -36.98 -17.40
CA GLU A 83 88.72 -36.93 -17.93
C GLU A 83 89.46 -38.27 -17.68
N ASP A 84 89.27 -38.90 -16.52
CA ASP A 84 89.87 -40.21 -16.19
C ASP A 84 89.31 -41.36 -17.05
N VAL A 85 88.02 -41.32 -17.43
CA VAL A 85 87.39 -42.33 -18.31
C VAL A 85 87.90 -42.23 -19.75
N VAL A 86 88.19 -41.02 -20.24
CA VAL A 86 88.77 -40.83 -21.59
C VAL A 86 90.22 -41.32 -21.64
N ALA A 87 90.99 -41.16 -20.56
CA ALA A 87 92.35 -41.69 -20.45
C ALA A 87 92.37 -43.24 -20.41
N ALA A 88 91.41 -43.86 -19.71
CA ALA A 88 91.27 -45.32 -19.68
C ALA A 88 90.89 -45.91 -21.06
N HIS A 89 90.04 -45.21 -21.82
CA HIS A 89 89.61 -45.66 -23.15
C HIS A 89 90.74 -45.58 -24.20
N ALA A 90 91.66 -44.61 -24.08
CA ALA A 90 92.84 -44.53 -24.94
C ALA A 90 93.86 -45.66 -24.70
N LEU A 91 93.94 -46.16 -23.46
CA LEU A 91 94.88 -47.24 -23.08
C LEU A 91 94.37 -48.62 -23.52
N GLN A 92 93.05 -48.78 -23.62
CA GLN A 92 92.38 -50.00 -24.08
C GLN A 92 92.56 -50.24 -25.59
N ASN A 93 92.50 -49.18 -26.41
CA ASN A 93 92.80 -49.26 -27.85
C ASN A 93 94.26 -49.62 -28.14
N HIS A 94 95.19 -49.26 -27.26
CA HIS A 94 96.59 -49.60 -27.46
C HIS A 94 96.87 -51.08 -27.16
N LEU A 95 96.11 -51.70 -26.26
CA LEU A 95 96.21 -53.11 -25.88
C LEU A 95 95.61 -54.05 -26.95
N ASP A 96 94.49 -53.66 -27.58
CA ASP A 96 93.91 -54.43 -28.70
C ASP A 96 94.87 -54.51 -29.91
N ALA A 97 95.59 -53.42 -30.20
CA ALA A 97 96.59 -53.40 -31.28
C ALA A 97 97.77 -54.37 -31.03
N THR A 98 98.19 -54.55 -29.77
CA THR A 98 99.27 -55.47 -29.41
C THR A 98 98.81 -56.92 -29.34
N VAL A 99 97.55 -57.17 -28.99
CA VAL A 99 96.94 -58.51 -29.01
C VAL A 99 96.73 -59.00 -30.45
N GLN A 100 96.34 -58.10 -31.35
CA GLN A 100 96.20 -58.44 -32.78
C GLN A 100 97.55 -58.80 -33.42
N HIS A 101 98.64 -58.13 -33.01
CA HIS A 101 100.00 -58.41 -33.47
C HIS A 101 100.60 -59.71 -32.88
N LEU A 102 100.00 -60.27 -31.81
CA LEU A 102 100.44 -61.51 -31.17
C LEU A 102 99.66 -62.75 -31.66
N ILE A 103 98.46 -62.54 -32.22
CA ILE A 103 97.64 -63.60 -32.85
C ILE A 103 98.13 -63.91 -34.28
N GLU A 104 98.89 -63.00 -34.90
CA GLU A 104 99.38 -63.13 -36.28
C GLU A 104 100.79 -63.76 -36.43
N SER A 105 101.50 -64.05 -35.33
CA SER A 105 102.85 -64.65 -35.36
C SER A 105 102.87 -66.07 -34.79
N ASP A 106 102.95 -67.07 -35.66
CA ASP A 106 102.85 -68.50 -35.37
C ASP A 106 104.17 -69.06 -34.76
N PRO A 107 104.15 -69.83 -33.64
CA PRO A 107 105.33 -70.25 -32.86
C PRO A 107 106.30 -71.22 -33.56
N ARG A 108 106.10 -71.52 -34.84
CA ARG A 108 106.91 -72.46 -35.63
C ARG A 108 108.14 -71.82 -36.26
N GLU A 109 108.15 -70.50 -36.49
CA GLU A 109 109.33 -69.80 -37.05
C GLU A 109 110.49 -69.71 -36.05
N ALA A 110 110.20 -69.55 -34.75
CA ALA A 110 111.22 -69.48 -33.71
C ALA A 110 112.00 -70.80 -33.51
N VAL A 111 111.39 -71.95 -33.80
CA VAL A 111 112.03 -73.27 -33.64
C VAL A 111 112.87 -73.65 -34.87
N SER A 112 112.47 -73.21 -36.06
CA SER A 112 113.22 -73.47 -37.31
C SER A 112 114.55 -72.70 -37.38
N ALA A 113 114.60 -71.48 -36.83
CA ALA A 113 115.81 -70.65 -36.78
C ALA A 113 116.91 -71.21 -35.85
N LEU A 114 116.53 -72.00 -34.84
CA LEU A 114 117.47 -72.65 -33.93
C LEU A 114 118.08 -73.94 -34.52
N HIS A 115 117.33 -74.67 -35.35
CA HIS A 115 117.85 -75.87 -36.05
C HIS A 115 118.77 -75.50 -37.24
N GLY A 116 118.49 -74.39 -37.94
CA GLY A 116 119.32 -73.92 -39.05
C GLY A 116 120.73 -73.47 -38.63
N LYS A 117 120.88 -72.87 -37.44
CA LYS A 117 122.19 -72.40 -36.95
C LYS A 117 123.12 -73.50 -36.44
N LEU A 118 122.59 -74.68 -36.11
CA LEU A 118 123.42 -75.82 -35.69
C LEU A 118 124.02 -76.56 -36.89
N GLY A 119 123.26 -76.73 -37.99
CA GLY A 119 123.75 -77.38 -39.21
C GLY A 119 124.81 -76.58 -39.98
N GLU A 120 124.72 -75.24 -39.98
CA GLU A 120 125.68 -74.38 -40.71
C GLU A 120 127.06 -74.23 -40.03
N THR A 121 127.20 -74.67 -38.77
CA THR A 121 128.48 -74.64 -38.05
C THR A 121 129.26 -75.95 -38.16
N GLU A 122 128.56 -77.07 -38.40
CA GLU A 122 129.17 -78.39 -38.53
C GLU A 122 129.68 -78.63 -39.97
N GLN A 123 129.04 -78.02 -40.97
CA GLN A 123 129.37 -78.20 -42.39
C GLN A 123 130.50 -77.29 -42.90
N ARG A 124 130.94 -76.28 -42.12
CA ARG A 124 132.12 -75.44 -42.42
C ARG A 124 133.44 -76.00 -41.88
N ALA A 125 133.41 -77.11 -41.13
CA ALA A 125 134.61 -77.69 -40.50
C ALA A 125 135.25 -78.87 -41.28
N GLN A 126 134.61 -79.38 -42.34
CA GLN A 126 135.04 -80.63 -43.00
C GLN A 126 135.58 -80.50 -44.44
N LEU A 127 135.76 -79.31 -45.00
CA LEU A 127 136.17 -79.14 -46.42
C LEU A 127 137.35 -78.19 -46.70
N GLN A 128 138.28 -78.02 -45.75
CA GLN A 128 139.66 -77.58 -46.04
C GLN A 128 140.65 -78.44 -45.23
N GLN A 129 140.98 -79.65 -45.70
CA GLN A 129 142.14 -79.88 -46.57
C GLN A 129 143.44 -79.73 -45.76
N GLY A 130 144.04 -80.80 -45.25
CA GLY A 130 144.50 -81.93 -46.05
C GLY A 130 145.78 -81.52 -46.78
N ARG A 131 146.94 -81.87 -46.18
CA ARG A 131 148.34 -81.68 -46.61
C ARG A 131 149.08 -80.41 -46.14
N ASN A 132 149.40 -80.40 -44.85
CA ASN A 132 150.80 -80.42 -44.39
C ASN A 132 150.81 -80.87 -42.93
N GLU A 133 151.24 -82.12 -42.74
CA GLU A 133 151.07 -82.87 -41.50
C GLU A 133 152.07 -82.46 -40.41
N SER A 134 151.61 -82.66 -39.17
CA SER A 134 152.40 -82.85 -37.96
C SER A 134 152.80 -81.65 -37.11
N ALA A 135 152.53 -80.39 -37.49
CA ALA A 135 152.79 -79.24 -36.59
C ALA A 135 151.53 -78.58 -36.01
N ASP A 136 150.37 -78.68 -36.67
CA ASP A 136 149.19 -77.85 -36.34
C ASP A 136 148.07 -78.58 -35.58
N MET A 137 148.18 -79.90 -35.35
CA MET A 137 147.15 -80.66 -34.62
C MET A 137 147.08 -80.31 -33.13
N HIS A 138 148.16 -79.81 -32.53
CA HIS A 138 148.14 -79.39 -31.13
C HIS A 138 147.39 -78.08 -30.92
N ASP A 139 147.54 -77.13 -31.85
CA ASP A 139 146.86 -75.83 -31.75
C ASP A 139 145.37 -75.97 -32.08
N GLN A 140 144.97 -76.83 -33.02
CA GLN A 140 143.56 -77.10 -33.28
C GLN A 140 142.88 -77.90 -32.16
N LEU A 141 143.57 -78.85 -31.51
CA LEU A 141 143.03 -79.53 -30.31
C LEU A 141 142.89 -78.57 -29.12
N ALA A 142 143.79 -77.60 -28.98
CA ALA A 142 143.69 -76.56 -27.96
C ALA A 142 142.54 -75.58 -28.25
N GLU A 143 142.36 -75.18 -29.51
CA GLU A 143 141.26 -74.31 -29.98
C GLU A 143 139.89 -75.01 -29.81
N ILE A 144 139.75 -76.27 -30.22
CA ILE A 144 138.51 -77.04 -30.06
C ILE A 144 138.21 -77.29 -28.57
N ARG A 145 139.22 -77.59 -27.74
CA ARG A 145 139.02 -77.64 -26.28
C ARG A 145 138.56 -76.31 -25.73
N ARG A 146 139.14 -75.18 -26.15
CA ARG A 146 138.69 -73.84 -25.72
C ARG A 146 137.27 -73.54 -26.18
N ARG A 147 136.88 -73.91 -27.40
CA ARG A 147 135.50 -73.73 -27.90
C ARG A 147 134.50 -74.64 -27.21
N GLN A 148 134.82 -75.91 -26.97
CA GLN A 148 133.97 -76.81 -26.19
C GLN A 148 133.88 -76.39 -24.72
N GLN A 149 134.96 -75.86 -24.13
CA GLN A 149 134.95 -75.29 -22.79
C GLN A 149 134.09 -74.02 -22.76
N GLY A 150 134.22 -73.13 -23.76
CA GLY A 150 133.42 -71.92 -23.89
C GLY A 150 131.93 -72.21 -24.13
N LEU A 151 131.60 -73.22 -24.94
CA LEU A 151 130.22 -73.69 -25.12
C LEU A 151 129.68 -74.37 -23.86
N ARG A 152 130.48 -75.17 -23.15
CA ARG A 152 130.07 -75.74 -21.85
C ARG A 152 129.84 -74.66 -20.80
N GLU A 153 130.67 -73.63 -20.75
CA GLU A 153 130.46 -72.48 -19.87
C GLU A 153 129.24 -71.67 -20.30
N MET A 154 129.00 -71.49 -21.60
CA MET A 154 127.84 -70.74 -22.08
C MET A 154 126.54 -71.51 -21.83
N VAL A 155 126.53 -72.82 -22.07
CA VAL A 155 125.41 -73.71 -21.73
C VAL A 155 125.23 -73.82 -20.21
N GLY A 156 126.32 -73.86 -19.45
CA GLY A 156 126.29 -73.77 -17.99
C GLY A 156 125.64 -72.46 -17.52
N LYS A 157 126.08 -71.31 -18.05
CA LYS A 157 125.49 -69.99 -17.77
C LYS A 157 124.03 -69.90 -18.19
N VAL A 158 123.64 -70.46 -19.33
CA VAL A 158 122.24 -70.47 -19.80
C VAL A 158 121.39 -71.43 -18.96
N ALA A 159 121.92 -72.58 -18.55
CA ALA A 159 121.25 -73.49 -17.64
C ALA A 159 121.09 -72.89 -16.24
N ASP A 160 122.10 -72.16 -15.76
CA ASP A 160 122.06 -71.43 -14.49
C ASP A 160 121.09 -70.25 -14.56
N GLN A 161 121.06 -69.50 -15.67
CA GLN A 161 120.05 -68.46 -15.92
C GLN A 161 118.65 -69.06 -16.01
N ARG A 162 118.45 -70.18 -16.71
CA ARG A 162 117.17 -70.88 -16.77
C ARG A 162 116.74 -71.35 -15.38
N ARG A 163 117.67 -71.91 -14.59
CA ARG A 163 117.43 -72.32 -13.21
C ARG A 163 117.10 -71.14 -12.30
N ALA A 164 117.65 -69.95 -12.59
CA ALA A 164 117.33 -68.72 -11.87
C ALA A 164 115.97 -68.11 -12.28
N VAL A 165 115.52 -68.33 -13.52
CA VAL A 165 114.28 -67.75 -14.07
C VAL A 165 113.05 -68.67 -13.89
N GLU A 166 113.23 -69.99 -13.87
CA GLU A 166 112.16 -70.95 -13.57
C GLU A 166 111.31 -70.61 -12.32
N PRO A 167 111.90 -70.24 -11.15
CA PRO A 167 111.12 -69.86 -9.97
C PRO A 167 110.25 -68.61 -10.21
N VAL A 168 110.69 -67.68 -11.07
CA VAL A 168 109.92 -66.47 -11.42
C VAL A 168 108.70 -66.84 -12.25
N PHE A 169 108.82 -67.77 -13.20
CA PHE A 169 107.67 -68.25 -13.97
C PHE A 169 106.67 -69.01 -13.11
N THR A 170 107.14 -69.83 -12.17
CA THR A 170 106.23 -70.49 -11.21
C THR A 170 105.53 -69.47 -10.31
N GLU A 171 106.25 -68.45 -9.84
CA GLU A 171 105.66 -67.38 -9.03
C GLU A 171 104.64 -66.55 -9.81
N ILE A 172 104.92 -66.19 -11.07
CA ILE A 172 103.97 -65.47 -11.93
C ILE A 172 102.71 -66.30 -12.14
N ARG A 173 102.86 -67.60 -12.42
CA ARG A 173 101.72 -68.50 -12.59
C ARG A 173 100.90 -68.64 -11.31
N ASP A 174 101.56 -68.74 -10.15
CA ASP A 174 100.90 -68.79 -8.86
C ASP A 174 100.18 -67.48 -8.54
N ARG A 175 100.80 -66.32 -8.83
CA ARG A 175 100.15 -65.01 -8.69
C ARG A 175 98.96 -64.85 -9.64
N GLN A 176 99.05 -65.32 -10.87
CA GLN A 176 97.92 -65.30 -11.81
C GLN A 176 96.76 -66.15 -11.29
N ASN A 177 97.03 -67.37 -10.82
CA ASN A 177 96.01 -68.22 -10.21
C ASN A 177 95.40 -67.59 -8.94
N GLN A 178 96.21 -66.91 -8.13
CA GLN A 178 95.72 -66.16 -6.96
C GLN A 178 94.82 -65.00 -7.36
N LEU A 179 95.17 -64.26 -8.43
CA LEU A 179 94.36 -63.17 -8.96
C LEU A 179 93.04 -63.67 -9.56
N GLU A 180 93.05 -64.77 -10.31
CA GLU A 180 91.83 -65.37 -10.85
C GLU A 180 90.88 -65.83 -9.74
N ARG A 181 91.41 -66.46 -8.68
CA ARG A 181 90.60 -66.81 -7.49
C ARG A 181 90.07 -65.57 -6.78
N ALA A 182 90.91 -64.56 -6.57
CA ALA A 182 90.50 -63.32 -5.91
C ALA A 182 89.43 -62.56 -6.72
N LEU A 183 89.50 -62.57 -8.05
CA LEU A 183 88.48 -61.98 -8.92
C LEU A 183 87.17 -62.75 -8.86
N LEU A 184 87.22 -64.07 -8.82
CA LEU A 184 86.04 -64.92 -8.73
C LEU A 184 85.36 -64.78 -7.35
N ASP A 185 86.15 -64.70 -6.28
CA ASP A 185 85.68 -64.37 -4.92
C ASP A 185 85.12 -62.93 -4.83
N LEU A 186 85.61 -62.00 -5.66
CA LEU A 186 85.06 -60.63 -5.72
C LEU A 186 83.75 -60.56 -6.52
N GLU A 187 83.65 -61.35 -7.59
CA GLU A 187 82.48 -61.42 -8.45
C GLU A 187 81.34 -62.20 -7.79
N THR A 188 81.68 -63.24 -7.02
CA THR A 188 80.74 -64.08 -6.27
C THR A 188 81.02 -64.00 -4.78
N ASP A 189 80.11 -63.36 -4.05
CA ASP A 189 80.17 -63.26 -2.58
C ASP A 189 80.02 -64.65 -1.92
N ASP A 190 80.27 -64.78 -0.61
CA ASP A 190 80.15 -66.03 0.18
C ASP A 190 78.79 -66.72 0.03
N ARG A 191 77.77 -65.98 -0.41
CA ARG A 191 76.40 -66.44 -0.69
C ARG A 191 76.16 -66.85 -2.14
N LYS A 192 77.19 -66.87 -3.00
CA LYS A 192 77.13 -67.10 -4.45
C LYS A 192 76.30 -66.08 -5.24
N ASN A 193 76.06 -64.91 -4.66
CA ASN A 193 75.39 -63.83 -5.35
C ASN A 193 76.41 -63.06 -6.19
N ASN A 194 76.10 -62.85 -7.46
CA ASN A 194 76.93 -62.03 -8.31
C ASN A 194 76.81 -60.53 -7.92
N LEU A 195 77.82 -59.74 -8.26
CA LEU A 195 77.86 -58.30 -7.95
C LEU A 195 76.72 -57.51 -8.63
N ALA A 196 76.22 -57.99 -9.77
CA ALA A 196 75.11 -57.37 -10.51
C ALA A 196 73.76 -57.51 -9.79
N ASP A 197 73.50 -58.65 -9.18
CA ASP A 197 72.28 -58.91 -8.41
C ASP A 197 72.28 -58.09 -7.12
N ARG A 198 73.43 -57.94 -6.47
CA ARG A 198 73.59 -57.01 -5.34
C ARG A 198 73.32 -55.56 -5.72
N LEU A 199 73.75 -55.12 -6.90
CA LEU A 199 73.47 -53.78 -7.40
C LEU A 199 71.97 -53.57 -7.62
N LYS A 200 71.28 -54.55 -8.22
CA LYS A 200 69.82 -54.51 -8.41
C LYS A 200 69.06 -54.51 -7.09
N ASP A 201 69.50 -55.29 -6.10
CA ASP A 201 68.88 -55.30 -4.77
C ASP A 201 69.06 -53.95 -4.06
N ILE A 202 70.26 -53.36 -4.14
CA ILE A 202 70.52 -52.01 -3.61
C ILE A 202 69.65 -50.98 -4.33
N GLU A 203 69.53 -51.02 -5.66
CA GLU A 203 68.67 -50.11 -6.42
C GLU A 203 67.19 -50.24 -6.02
N ARG A 204 66.73 -51.48 -5.81
CA ARG A 204 65.36 -51.75 -5.34
C ARG A 204 65.15 -51.22 -3.93
N ASP A 205 66.11 -51.38 -3.04
CA ASP A 205 66.01 -50.89 -1.66
C ASP A 205 66.14 -49.37 -1.58
N VAL A 206 66.96 -48.75 -2.42
CA VAL A 206 67.01 -47.29 -2.60
C VAL A 206 65.67 -46.78 -3.10
N SER A 207 65.04 -47.46 -4.05
CA SER A 207 63.70 -47.10 -4.56
C SER A 207 62.63 -47.19 -3.48
N LYS A 208 62.66 -48.25 -2.65
CA LYS A 208 61.77 -48.37 -1.47
C LYS A 208 62.05 -47.30 -0.42
N LEU A 209 63.31 -46.95 -0.20
CA LEU A 209 63.67 -45.89 0.74
C LEU A 209 63.17 -44.53 0.25
N LEU A 210 63.33 -44.23 -1.05
CA LEU A 210 62.81 -43.00 -1.65
C LEU A 210 61.29 -42.91 -1.55
N SER A 211 60.56 -44.01 -1.80
CA SER A 211 59.09 -44.00 -1.64
C SER A 211 58.66 -43.80 -0.19
N ARG A 212 59.38 -44.38 0.77
CA ARG A 212 59.15 -44.13 2.22
C ARG A 212 59.49 -42.70 2.63
N VAL A 213 60.54 -42.10 2.06
CA VAL A 213 60.89 -40.70 2.33
C VAL A 213 59.79 -39.78 1.80
N ASN A 214 59.29 -40.04 0.59
CA ASN A 214 58.17 -39.28 0.03
C ASN A 214 56.91 -39.40 0.91
N SER A 215 56.54 -40.61 1.36
CA SER A 215 55.38 -40.77 2.23
C SER A 215 55.54 -40.09 3.60
N VAL A 216 56.76 -40.07 4.16
CA VAL A 216 57.07 -39.30 5.37
C VAL A 216 56.97 -37.80 5.11
N GLN A 217 57.43 -37.32 3.95
CA GLN A 217 57.31 -35.91 3.57
C GLN A 217 55.83 -35.49 3.39
N ASP A 218 55.01 -36.35 2.79
CA ASP A 218 53.58 -36.11 2.64
C ASP A 218 52.85 -36.09 3.98
N THR A 219 53.19 -37.00 4.90
CA THR A 219 52.62 -37.00 6.26
C THR A 219 53.09 -35.79 7.08
N PHE A 220 54.31 -35.29 6.85
CA PHE A 220 54.77 -34.06 7.48
C PHE A 220 54.03 -32.82 6.93
N ALA A 221 53.72 -32.81 5.63
CA ALA A 221 52.91 -31.76 5.02
C ALA A 221 51.49 -31.73 5.58
N SER A 222 50.83 -32.89 5.71
CA SER A 222 49.49 -32.97 6.31
C SER A 222 49.49 -32.58 7.79
N LEU A 223 50.53 -32.96 8.54
CA LEU A 223 50.68 -32.55 9.95
C LEU A 223 50.84 -31.04 10.11
N ASN A 224 51.56 -30.38 9.19
CA ASN A 224 51.64 -28.92 9.18
C ASN A 224 50.29 -28.28 8.84
N GLN A 225 49.53 -28.83 7.89
CA GLN A 225 48.17 -28.34 7.61
C GLN A 225 47.24 -28.48 8.82
N PHE A 226 47.30 -29.62 9.54
CA PHE A 226 46.52 -29.77 10.78
C PHE A 226 46.96 -28.79 11.87
N LYS A 227 48.26 -28.53 12.00
CA LYS A 227 48.78 -27.53 12.94
C LYS A 227 48.28 -26.13 12.61
N GLU A 228 48.28 -25.74 11.33
CA GLU A 228 47.74 -24.46 10.87
C GLU A 228 46.22 -24.37 11.10
N GLY A 229 45.48 -25.44 10.79
CA GLY A 229 44.05 -25.53 11.05
C GLY A 229 43.70 -25.40 12.55
N LEU A 230 44.49 -26.03 13.43
CA LEU A 230 44.32 -25.93 14.87
C LEU A 230 44.64 -24.51 15.36
N ALA A 231 45.72 -23.89 14.87
CA ALA A 231 46.04 -22.51 15.20
C ALA A 231 44.93 -21.53 14.77
N LYS A 232 44.34 -21.73 13.58
CA LYS A 232 43.21 -20.95 13.09
C LYS A 232 41.97 -21.13 13.97
N SER A 233 41.59 -22.37 14.27
CA SER A 233 40.46 -22.65 15.17
C SER A 233 40.68 -22.07 16.57
N HIS A 234 41.91 -22.12 17.10
CA HIS A 234 42.23 -21.51 18.38
C HIS A 234 42.10 -19.98 18.35
N ALA A 235 42.55 -19.34 17.27
CA ALA A 235 42.38 -17.90 17.07
C ALA A 235 40.90 -17.49 16.96
N GLU A 236 40.05 -18.31 16.34
CA GLU A 236 38.60 -18.08 16.26
C GLU A 236 37.89 -18.30 17.61
N LEU A 237 38.36 -19.24 18.43
CA LEU A 237 37.81 -19.50 19.77
C LEU A 237 38.26 -18.49 20.84
N ALA A 238 39.41 -17.84 20.65
CA ALA A 238 39.94 -16.84 21.58
C ALA A 238 38.97 -15.67 21.87
N PRO A 239 38.37 -14.98 20.88
CA PRO A 239 37.43 -13.90 21.15
C PRO A 239 36.14 -14.38 21.82
N LEU A 240 35.65 -15.58 21.48
CA LEU A 240 34.46 -16.16 22.11
C LEU A 240 34.69 -16.51 23.58
N ARG A 241 35.94 -16.80 23.96
CA ARG A 241 36.38 -17.05 25.34
C ARG A 241 36.89 -15.80 26.06
N ALA A 242 36.94 -14.66 25.39
CA ALA A 242 37.40 -13.43 26.01
C ALA A 242 36.50 -13.09 27.21
N PRO A 243 37.08 -12.75 28.37
CA PRO A 243 36.30 -12.57 29.59
C PRO A 243 35.34 -11.39 29.53
N GLU A 244 35.67 -10.33 28.77
CA GLU A 244 34.90 -9.07 28.75
C GLU A 244 34.02 -8.91 27.50
N THR A 245 34.30 -9.62 26.42
CA THR A 245 33.55 -9.48 25.14
C THR A 245 33.08 -10.83 24.58
N GLY A 246 33.44 -11.93 25.24
CA GLY A 246 33.06 -13.27 24.83
C GLY A 246 31.69 -13.67 25.37
N ILE A 247 31.38 -14.95 25.22
CA ILE A 247 30.06 -15.51 25.55
C ILE A 247 29.73 -15.32 27.04
N ASN A 248 30.71 -15.41 27.94
CA ASN A 248 30.49 -15.24 29.37
C ASN A 248 30.08 -13.80 29.72
N ALA A 249 30.65 -12.79 29.05
CA ALA A 249 30.27 -11.40 29.25
C ALA A 249 28.82 -11.16 28.81
N LEU A 250 28.42 -11.71 27.65
CA LEU A 250 27.05 -11.64 27.18
C LEU A 250 26.08 -12.36 28.11
N ILE A 251 26.47 -13.51 28.69
CA ILE A 251 25.67 -14.22 29.69
C ILE A 251 25.50 -13.36 30.95
N SER A 252 26.56 -12.71 31.42
CA SER A 252 26.49 -11.81 32.58
C SER A 252 25.64 -10.57 32.33
N GLU A 253 25.74 -9.96 31.14
CA GLU A 253 24.90 -8.83 30.74
C GLU A 253 23.43 -9.26 30.65
N LEU A 254 23.17 -10.43 30.05
CA LEU A 254 21.82 -11.00 29.97
C LEU A 254 21.25 -11.29 31.36
N SER A 255 22.03 -11.86 32.28
CA SER A 255 21.57 -12.09 33.66
C SER A 255 21.25 -10.80 34.39
N LEU A 256 22.06 -9.74 34.22
CA LEU A 256 21.77 -8.43 34.81
C LEU A 256 20.50 -7.81 34.23
N SER A 257 20.30 -7.92 32.93
CA SER A 257 19.07 -7.46 32.27
C SER A 257 17.84 -8.23 32.74
N TYR A 258 17.99 -9.54 32.97
CA TYR A 258 16.95 -10.41 33.50
C TYR A 258 16.60 -10.03 34.94
N ASP A 259 17.60 -9.82 35.79
CA ASP A 259 17.40 -9.40 37.19
C ASP A 259 16.74 -8.02 37.25
N SER A 260 17.14 -7.08 36.37
CA SER A 260 16.49 -5.78 36.24
C SER A 260 15.03 -5.91 35.81
N LEU A 261 14.74 -6.77 34.82
CA LEU A 261 13.38 -7.00 34.34
C LEU A 261 12.51 -7.63 35.44
N ALA A 262 13.03 -8.66 36.12
CA ALA A 262 12.36 -9.29 37.25
C ALA A 262 12.03 -8.26 38.33
N LYS A 263 12.98 -7.40 38.69
CA LYS A 263 12.75 -6.32 39.64
C LYS A 263 11.67 -5.33 39.17
N THR A 264 11.65 -4.94 37.89
CA THR A 264 10.57 -4.06 37.38
C THR A 264 9.20 -4.73 37.38
N ILE A 265 9.14 -6.05 37.15
CA ILE A 265 7.90 -6.82 37.24
C ILE A 265 7.42 -6.89 38.69
N ASP A 266 8.33 -7.17 39.62
CA ASP A 266 8.03 -7.18 41.06
C ASP A 266 7.58 -5.79 41.54
N GLU A 267 8.24 -4.73 41.08
CA GLU A 267 7.83 -3.35 41.36
C GLU A 267 6.44 -3.07 40.79
N LEU A 268 6.11 -3.48 39.55
CA LEU A 268 4.76 -3.33 39.00
C LEU A 268 3.69 -4.11 39.78
N GLU A 269 4.05 -5.27 40.31
CA GLU A 269 3.16 -6.11 41.13
C GLU A 269 2.97 -5.54 42.55
N THR A 270 3.99 -4.87 43.10
CA THR A 270 4.02 -4.40 44.50
C THR A 270 3.85 -2.89 44.70
N SER A 271 4.03 -2.06 43.66
CA SER A 271 3.96 -0.59 43.77
C SER A 271 2.54 -0.06 43.96
N GLY A 272 1.52 -0.89 43.78
CA GLY A 272 0.12 -0.53 43.96
C GLY A 272 -0.42 -0.95 45.33
N GLU A 273 -1.60 -0.44 45.68
CA GLU A 273 -2.34 -0.89 46.87
C GLU A 273 -2.84 -2.35 46.74
N ALA A 274 -2.85 -2.90 45.52
CA ALA A 274 -3.26 -4.25 45.19
C ALA A 274 -2.37 -4.79 44.04
N PRO A 275 -2.25 -6.13 43.89
CA PRO A 275 -1.52 -6.75 42.79
C PRO A 275 -2.02 -6.26 41.43
N LEU A 276 -1.12 -6.21 40.44
CA LEU A 276 -1.41 -5.61 39.13
C LEU A 276 -2.64 -6.25 38.48
N SER A 277 -2.76 -7.58 38.62
CA SER A 277 -3.92 -8.33 38.13
C SER A 277 -5.24 -7.82 38.70
N ALA A 278 -5.31 -7.60 40.03
CA ALA A 278 -6.51 -7.08 40.68
C ALA A 278 -6.82 -5.65 40.22
N ARG A 279 -5.79 -4.80 40.05
CA ARG A 279 -5.96 -3.43 39.53
C ARG A 279 -6.47 -3.40 38.09
N VAL A 280 -6.00 -4.34 37.25
CA VAL A 280 -6.48 -4.49 35.87
C VAL A 280 -7.92 -4.98 35.87
N GLU A 281 -8.29 -5.91 36.75
CA GLU A 281 -9.67 -6.37 36.89
C GLU A 281 -10.60 -5.25 37.38
N THR A 282 -10.19 -4.46 38.37
CA THR A 282 -10.97 -3.29 38.82
C THR A 282 -11.09 -2.26 37.70
N LEU A 283 -10.00 -1.96 36.99
CA LEU A 283 -10.05 -1.03 35.84
C LEU A 283 -10.99 -1.55 34.74
N SER A 284 -10.99 -2.85 34.47
CA SER A 284 -11.91 -3.47 33.50
C SER A 284 -13.37 -3.34 33.95
N LYS A 285 -13.64 -3.55 35.24
CA LYS A 285 -14.97 -3.40 35.82
C LYS A 285 -15.44 -1.94 35.80
N ASP A 286 -14.57 -1.01 36.19
CA ASP A 286 -14.83 0.42 36.18
C ASP A 286 -15.08 0.92 34.75
N LYS A 287 -14.30 0.43 33.78
CA LYS A 287 -14.53 0.72 32.34
C LYS A 287 -15.93 0.29 31.91
N LEU A 288 -16.34 -0.94 32.26
CA LEU A 288 -17.66 -1.46 31.90
C LEU A 288 -18.78 -0.67 32.58
N GLU A 289 -18.60 -0.23 33.83
CA GLU A 289 -19.54 0.65 34.51
C GLU A 289 -19.62 2.02 33.84
N VAL A 290 -18.49 2.61 33.44
CA VAL A 290 -18.45 3.89 32.71
C VAL A 290 -19.15 3.77 31.35
N GLU A 291 -18.92 2.70 30.59
CA GLU A 291 -19.63 2.43 29.34
C GLU A 291 -21.16 2.34 29.55
N GLN A 292 -21.60 1.66 30.62
CA GLN A 292 -23.02 1.63 30.98
C GLN A 292 -23.58 3.01 31.38
N ARG A 293 -22.81 3.82 32.11
CA ARG A 293 -23.21 5.19 32.46
C ARG A 293 -23.31 6.08 31.22
N ILE A 294 -22.40 5.94 30.26
CA ILE A 294 -22.45 6.65 28.98
C ILE A 294 -23.72 6.26 28.20
N ALA A 295 -24.02 4.97 28.10
CA ALA A 295 -25.26 4.51 27.44
C ALA A 295 -26.53 5.12 28.06
N ARG A 296 -26.58 5.22 29.40
CA ARG A 296 -27.70 5.88 30.10
C ARG A 296 -27.77 7.39 29.84
N ILE A 297 -26.62 8.06 29.66
CA ILE A 297 -26.55 9.47 29.29
C ILE A 297 -27.05 9.66 27.85
N ASP A 298 -26.67 8.78 26.92
CA ASP A 298 -27.16 8.81 25.55
C ASP A 298 -28.69 8.61 25.49
N ASP A 299 -29.23 7.68 26.27
CA ASP A 299 -30.68 7.49 26.41
C ASP A 299 -31.36 8.77 26.96
N SER A 300 -30.76 9.39 27.97
CA SER A 300 -31.25 10.66 28.54
C SER A 300 -31.22 11.80 27.51
N PHE A 301 -30.18 11.84 26.67
CA PHE A 301 -30.07 12.81 25.58
C PHE A 301 -31.13 12.58 24.50
N ASN A 302 -31.42 11.33 24.16
CA ASN A 302 -32.50 10.96 23.24
C ASN A 302 -33.87 11.38 23.79
N ILE A 303 -34.12 11.18 25.09
CA ILE A 303 -35.34 11.65 25.76
C ILE A 303 -35.44 13.18 25.69
N LEU A 304 -34.35 13.91 25.99
CA LEU A 304 -34.33 15.38 25.89
C LEU A 304 -34.59 15.88 24.46
N LYS A 305 -34.09 15.16 23.45
CA LYS A 305 -34.36 15.46 22.04
C LYS A 305 -35.83 15.26 21.69
N ALA A 306 -36.44 14.18 22.18
CA ALA A 306 -37.88 13.93 22.00
C ALA A 306 -38.71 15.02 22.67
N ILE A 307 -38.40 15.37 23.93
CA ILE A 307 -39.07 16.47 24.64
C ILE A 307 -38.94 17.79 23.88
N ARG A 308 -37.77 18.09 23.31
CA ARG A 308 -37.56 19.30 22.49
C ARG A 308 -38.45 19.30 21.24
N LEU A 309 -38.59 18.16 20.57
CA LEU A 309 -39.49 18.00 19.43
C LEU A 309 -40.95 18.21 19.85
N ASP A 310 -41.36 17.63 20.99
CA ASP A 310 -42.71 17.81 21.53
C ASP A 310 -43.00 19.29 21.86
N PHE A 311 -42.03 20.01 22.42
CA PHE A 311 -42.17 21.46 22.65
C PHE A 311 -42.30 22.27 21.37
N GLU A 312 -41.60 21.88 20.31
CA GLU A 312 -41.73 22.50 18.99
C GLU A 312 -43.12 22.25 18.41
N GLU A 313 -43.63 21.02 18.51
CA GLU A 313 -45.00 20.66 18.11
C GLU A 313 -46.05 21.43 18.93
N LEU A 314 -45.88 21.53 20.25
CA LEU A 314 -46.75 22.33 21.11
C LEU A 314 -46.71 23.81 20.72
N GLY A 315 -45.54 24.35 20.35
CA GLY A 315 -45.41 25.70 19.81
C GLY A 315 -46.18 25.89 18.50
N GLN A 316 -46.12 24.93 17.58
CA GLN A 316 -46.89 24.95 16.34
C GLN A 316 -48.40 24.87 16.60
N ARG A 317 -48.83 23.97 17.49
CA ARG A 317 -50.23 23.84 17.91
C ARG A 317 -50.74 25.11 18.58
N ARG A 318 -49.93 25.75 19.42
CA ARG A 318 -50.24 27.06 20.01
C ARG A 318 -50.42 28.13 18.93
N ALA A 319 -49.49 28.24 17.97
CA ALA A 319 -49.61 29.21 16.88
C ALA A 319 -50.83 28.95 15.99
N GLN A 320 -51.20 27.68 15.79
CA GLN A 320 -52.42 27.31 15.10
C GLN A 320 -53.67 27.70 15.90
N LEU A 321 -53.68 27.47 17.21
CA LEU A 321 -54.76 27.91 18.08
C LEU A 321 -54.89 29.43 18.08
N GLU A 322 -53.79 30.18 18.19
CA GLU A 322 -53.79 31.64 18.10
C GLU A 322 -54.34 32.13 16.75
N ARG A 323 -53.98 31.48 15.63
CA ARG A 323 -54.58 31.78 14.31
C ARG A 323 -56.08 31.49 14.27
N SER A 324 -56.51 30.32 14.76
CA SER A 324 -57.94 29.98 14.79
C SER A 324 -58.74 30.88 15.73
N LEU A 325 -58.14 31.33 16.84
CA LEU A 325 -58.75 32.28 17.74
C LEU A 325 -58.87 33.64 17.07
N ALA A 326 -57.82 34.09 16.35
CA ALA A 326 -57.86 35.33 15.58
C ALA A 326 -58.93 35.29 14.47
N GLU A 327 -59.09 34.16 13.76
CA GLU A 327 -60.19 33.95 12.80
C GLU A 327 -61.57 33.97 13.46
N VAL A 328 -61.70 33.48 14.70
CA VAL A 328 -62.96 33.56 15.46
C VAL A 328 -63.20 34.96 15.99
N GLU A 329 -62.16 35.67 16.44
CA GLU A 329 -62.24 37.02 16.97
C GLU A 329 -62.51 38.04 15.86
N THR A 330 -61.89 37.88 14.70
CA THR A 330 -62.00 38.77 13.54
C THR A 330 -62.57 38.05 12.32
N ASP A 331 -63.70 38.55 11.80
CA ASP A 331 -64.27 38.05 10.54
C ASP A 331 -63.38 38.43 9.34
N SER A 332 -63.66 37.86 8.17
CA SER A 332 -63.08 38.21 6.85
C SER A 332 -63.15 39.72 6.53
N ASP A 333 -64.11 40.44 7.10
CA ASP A 333 -64.27 41.90 7.02
C ASP A 333 -63.45 42.69 8.09
N GLY A 334 -62.70 42.00 8.95
CA GLY A 334 -61.95 42.60 10.08
C GLY A 334 -62.80 42.97 11.31
N LYS A 335 -64.08 42.58 11.34
CA LYS A 335 -65.01 42.92 12.42
C LYS A 335 -64.81 42.03 13.65
N ASN A 336 -64.66 42.64 14.82
CA ASN A 336 -64.49 41.88 16.06
C ASN A 336 -65.82 41.21 16.50
N LEU A 337 -65.77 40.27 17.46
CA LEU A 337 -66.97 39.57 17.96
C LEU A 337 -68.00 40.54 18.57
N ALA A 338 -67.55 41.60 19.25
CA ALA A 338 -68.42 42.61 19.85
C ALA A 338 -69.17 43.42 18.78
N GLU A 339 -68.51 43.78 17.69
CA GLU A 339 -69.11 44.44 16.52
C GLU A 339 -70.13 43.53 15.84
N ARG A 340 -69.85 42.22 15.72
CA ARG A 340 -70.81 41.25 15.19
C ARG A 340 -72.02 41.08 16.11
N GLN A 341 -71.80 41.04 17.43
CA GLN A 341 -72.88 41.02 18.42
C GLN A 341 -73.74 42.29 18.35
N ASN A 342 -73.11 43.45 18.22
CA ASN A 342 -73.80 44.73 18.07
C ASN A 342 -74.60 44.76 16.76
N ALA A 343 -74.02 44.31 15.64
CA ALA A 343 -74.71 44.22 14.36
C ALA A 343 -75.92 43.27 14.42
N LEU A 344 -75.81 42.13 15.11
CA LEU A 344 -76.92 41.22 15.34
C LEU A 344 -78.00 41.87 16.22
N ASN A 345 -77.60 42.58 17.28
CA ASN A 345 -78.54 43.28 18.15
C ASN A 345 -79.28 44.39 17.39
N ASP A 346 -78.57 45.18 16.57
CA ASP A 346 -79.16 46.18 15.68
C ASP A 346 -80.12 45.54 14.68
N PHE A 347 -79.76 44.40 14.10
CA PHE A 347 -80.65 43.63 13.23
C PHE A 347 -81.91 43.19 13.97
N VAL A 348 -81.80 42.70 15.22
CA VAL A 348 -82.95 42.33 16.06
C VAL A 348 -83.82 43.54 16.37
N ILE A 349 -83.22 44.69 16.72
CA ILE A 349 -83.95 45.94 16.99
C ILE A 349 -84.68 46.38 15.72
N ARG A 350 -84.02 46.42 14.55
CA ARG A 350 -84.65 46.76 13.27
C ARG A 350 -85.77 45.79 12.91
N SER A 351 -85.57 44.49 13.14
CA SER A 351 -86.59 43.46 12.89
C SER A 351 -87.79 43.65 13.81
N ARG A 352 -87.58 43.96 15.09
CA ARG A 352 -88.64 44.29 16.04
C ARG A 352 -89.38 45.58 15.65
N GLN A 353 -88.66 46.63 15.24
CA GLN A 353 -89.26 47.87 14.75
C GLN A 353 -90.10 47.62 13.50
N ARG A 354 -89.59 46.86 12.53
CA ARG A 354 -90.32 46.48 11.32
C ARG A 354 -91.57 45.66 11.66
N LEU A 355 -91.47 44.73 12.63
CA LEU A 355 -92.62 43.95 13.08
C LEU A 355 -93.65 44.82 13.81
N GLY A 356 -93.21 45.78 14.62
CA GLY A 356 -94.09 46.79 15.24
C GLY A 356 -94.78 47.68 14.21
N ALA A 357 -94.05 48.15 13.19
CA ALA A 357 -94.63 48.89 12.07
C ALA A 357 -95.66 48.03 11.32
N LEU A 358 -95.37 46.75 11.07
CA LEU A 358 -96.33 45.82 10.47
C LEU A 358 -97.57 45.64 11.36
N GLN A 359 -97.41 45.53 12.68
CA GLN A 359 -98.54 45.48 13.61
C GLN A 359 -99.38 46.76 13.57
N GLN A 360 -98.76 47.95 13.48
CA GLN A 360 -99.48 49.21 13.29
C GLN A 360 -100.21 49.26 11.93
N THR A 361 -99.58 48.79 10.85
CA THR A 361 -100.26 48.68 9.55
C THR A 361 -101.44 47.70 9.60
N LEU A 362 -101.33 46.61 10.37
CA LEU A 362 -102.43 45.66 10.57
C LEU A 362 -103.55 46.29 11.40
N ALA A 363 -103.21 47.05 12.44
CA ALA A 363 -104.18 47.80 13.24
C ALA A 363 -104.94 48.85 12.40
N THR A 364 -104.24 49.64 11.58
CA THR A 364 -104.87 50.59 10.66
C THR A 364 -105.72 49.89 9.60
N LEU A 365 -105.27 48.76 9.06
CA LEU A 365 -106.07 47.93 8.14
C LEU A 365 -107.36 47.42 8.81
N ASN A 366 -107.29 47.03 10.08
CA ASN A 366 -108.47 46.62 10.86
C ASN A 366 -109.43 47.80 11.11
N VAL A 367 -108.91 49.00 11.34
CA VAL A 367 -109.73 50.22 11.45
C VAL A 367 -110.41 50.49 10.10
N PHE A 368 -109.68 50.47 8.99
CA PHE A 368 -110.28 50.60 7.65
C PHE A 368 -111.34 49.53 7.38
N LYS A 369 -111.09 48.28 7.78
CA LYS A 369 -112.07 47.21 7.68
C LYS A 369 -113.34 47.53 8.49
N ALA A 370 -113.18 48.03 9.72
CA ALA A 370 -114.30 48.44 10.55
C ALA A 370 -115.09 49.62 9.94
N GLU A 371 -114.40 50.64 9.43
CA GLU A 371 -115.01 51.75 8.70
C GLU A 371 -115.73 51.30 7.45
N LEU A 372 -115.18 50.35 6.70
CA LEU A 372 -115.81 49.79 5.51
C LEU A 372 -117.06 48.97 5.88
N THR A 373 -117.02 48.18 6.95
CA THR A 373 -118.22 47.51 7.47
C THR A 373 -119.28 48.50 7.96
N LYS A 374 -118.86 49.63 8.56
CA LYS A 374 -119.77 50.70 8.98
C LYS A 374 -120.39 51.40 7.78
N SER A 375 -119.58 51.81 6.80
CA SER A 375 -120.07 52.41 5.55
C SER A 375 -121.02 51.46 4.81
N GLN A 376 -120.73 50.16 4.81
CA GLN A 376 -121.62 49.18 4.22
C GLN A 376 -122.93 49.06 5.00
N ALA A 377 -122.90 49.08 6.34
CA ALA A 377 -124.12 49.13 7.17
C ALA A 377 -124.93 50.42 6.94
N ASP A 378 -124.27 51.57 6.80
CA ASP A 378 -124.91 52.87 6.52
C ASP A 378 -125.55 52.92 5.12
N LEU A 379 -125.11 52.09 4.17
CA LEU A 379 -125.72 51.95 2.84
C LEU A 379 -126.94 51.00 2.81
N VAL A 380 -127.09 50.11 3.80
CA VAL A 380 -128.25 49.17 3.87
C VAL A 380 -129.61 49.89 3.90
N PRO A 381 -129.82 50.97 4.69
CA PRO A 381 -131.08 51.72 4.69
C PRO A 381 -131.42 52.36 3.34
N LEU A 382 -130.43 52.81 2.58
CA LEU A 382 -130.63 53.43 1.26
C LEU A 382 -131.07 52.42 0.20
N ASN A 383 -130.65 51.17 0.33
CA ASN A 383 -131.06 50.03 -0.50
C ASN A 383 -132.27 49.26 0.08
N ALA A 384 -132.89 49.74 1.16
CA ALA A 384 -134.01 49.04 1.77
C ALA A 384 -135.25 49.12 0.85
N PRO A 385 -135.92 47.99 0.52
CA PRO A 385 -137.01 47.97 -0.46
C PRO A 385 -138.28 48.70 -0.03
N VAL A 386 -138.39 49.15 1.23
CA VAL A 386 -139.59 49.79 1.79
C VAL A 386 -139.41 51.30 2.03
N PHE A 387 -138.18 51.77 2.29
CA PHE A 387 -137.90 53.18 2.61
C PHE A 387 -136.68 53.75 1.87
N GLY A 388 -136.01 52.93 1.05
CA GLY A 388 -134.85 53.30 0.28
C GLY A 388 -135.21 54.04 -1.01
N ILE A 389 -134.18 54.36 -1.78
CA ILE A 389 -134.32 55.17 -2.99
C ILE A 389 -135.27 54.50 -4.01
N GLU A 390 -135.24 53.18 -4.14
CA GLU A 390 -136.16 52.42 -5.00
C GLU A 390 -137.63 52.53 -4.55
N ALA A 391 -137.89 52.53 -3.24
CA ALA A 391 -139.25 52.68 -2.71
C ALA A 391 -139.79 54.08 -2.97
N MET A 392 -138.97 55.12 -2.81
CA MET A 392 -139.34 56.50 -3.19
C MET A 392 -139.62 56.63 -4.69
N ILE A 393 -138.83 55.97 -5.56
CA ILE A 393 -139.07 55.98 -7.01
C ILE A 393 -140.39 55.28 -7.36
N ALA A 394 -140.70 54.16 -6.71
CA ALA A 394 -141.96 53.45 -6.91
C ALA A 394 -143.17 54.28 -6.48
N ASP A 395 -143.08 54.98 -5.35
CA ASP A 395 -144.17 55.82 -4.81
C ASP A 395 -144.44 57.06 -5.70
N VAL A 396 -143.38 57.66 -6.24
CA VAL A 396 -143.48 58.73 -7.25
C VAL A 396 -144.11 58.20 -8.55
N GLY A 397 -143.79 56.97 -8.96
CA GLY A 397 -144.42 56.33 -10.12
C GLY A 397 -145.93 56.11 -9.91
N ALA A 398 -146.32 55.59 -8.75
CA ALA A 398 -147.73 55.33 -8.42
C ALA A 398 -148.58 56.61 -8.38
N THR A 399 -148.03 57.70 -7.83
CA THR A 399 -148.73 59.00 -7.79
C THR A 399 -148.88 59.62 -9.18
N HIS A 400 -147.88 59.50 -10.05
CA HIS A 400 -147.97 59.90 -11.45
C HIS A 400 -149.06 59.14 -12.22
N ASP A 401 -149.12 57.82 -12.06
CA ASP A 401 -150.12 56.98 -12.73
C ASP A 401 -151.55 57.27 -12.26
N LEU A 402 -151.74 57.58 -10.97
CA LEU A 402 -153.03 57.99 -10.42
C LEU A 402 -153.52 59.32 -11.01
N LEU A 403 -152.60 60.30 -11.17
CA LEU A 403 -152.88 61.59 -11.81
C LEU A 403 -153.22 61.44 -13.29
N ALA A 404 -152.47 60.62 -14.03
CA ALA A 404 -152.74 60.34 -15.43
C ALA A 404 -154.13 59.70 -15.61
N LYS A 405 -154.51 58.77 -14.72
CA LYS A 405 -155.81 58.12 -14.75
C LYS A 405 -156.97 59.08 -14.45
N THR A 406 -156.83 59.95 -13.44
CA THR A 406 -157.86 60.94 -13.12
C THR A 406 -158.05 61.96 -14.23
N ILE A 407 -156.97 62.41 -14.88
CA ILE A 407 -157.07 63.30 -16.04
C ILE A 407 -157.78 62.59 -17.20
N GLY A 408 -157.45 61.33 -17.49
CA GLY A 408 -158.12 60.54 -18.52
C GLY A 408 -159.61 60.32 -18.27
N GLU A 409 -160.03 60.10 -17.01
CA GLU A 409 -161.45 59.96 -16.64
C GLU A 409 -162.22 61.28 -16.78
N ILE A 410 -161.57 62.42 -16.54
CA ILE A 410 -162.17 63.75 -16.74
C ILE A 410 -162.29 64.07 -18.25
N GLU A 411 -161.32 63.65 -19.06
CA GLU A 411 -161.35 63.82 -20.53
C GLU A 411 -162.43 62.94 -21.20
N ALA A 412 -162.61 61.70 -20.75
CA ALA A 412 -163.58 60.77 -21.34
C ALA A 412 -165.05 61.13 -21.08
N ASN A 413 -165.37 61.74 -19.92
CA ASN A 413 -166.75 62.10 -19.55
C ASN A 413 -167.25 63.40 -20.17
N GLY A 414 -166.40 64.16 -20.85
CA GLY A 414 -166.70 65.53 -21.30
C GLY A 414 -167.23 65.70 -22.71
N GLY A 415 -167.22 64.65 -23.56
CA GLY A 415 -167.61 64.69 -24.98
C GLY A 415 -166.76 65.57 -25.89
N VAL A 416 -165.96 66.48 -25.32
CA VAL A 416 -165.05 67.45 -25.96
C VAL A 416 -163.88 67.69 -24.98
N PRO A 417 -162.62 67.83 -25.45
CA PRO A 417 -161.45 67.97 -24.57
C PRO A 417 -161.61 69.06 -23.50
N LEU A 418 -160.98 68.85 -22.34
CA LEU A 418 -161.10 69.74 -21.18
C LEU A 418 -160.71 71.19 -21.52
N ALA A 419 -159.68 71.35 -22.36
CA ALA A 419 -159.22 72.63 -22.87
C ALA A 419 -160.33 73.43 -23.57
N SER A 420 -161.06 72.79 -24.49
CA SER A 420 -162.18 73.40 -25.23
C SER A 420 -163.41 73.72 -24.36
N ARG A 421 -163.66 72.93 -23.30
CA ARG A 421 -164.74 73.24 -22.33
C ARG A 421 -164.41 74.46 -21.49
N VAL A 422 -163.15 74.61 -21.07
CA VAL A 422 -162.67 75.79 -20.33
C VAL A 422 -162.72 77.05 -21.21
N GLU A 423 -162.44 76.91 -22.50
CA GLU A 423 -162.50 78.02 -23.46
C GLU A 423 -163.94 78.48 -23.74
N ALA A 424 -164.86 77.54 -23.99
CA ALA A 424 -166.29 77.85 -24.16
C ALA A 424 -166.92 78.51 -22.92
N LEU A 425 -166.51 78.09 -21.72
CA LEU A 425 -167.00 78.65 -20.46
C LEU A 425 -166.45 80.07 -20.22
N SER A 426 -165.22 80.36 -20.65
CA SER A 426 -164.68 81.72 -20.65
C SER A 426 -165.40 82.65 -21.65
N GLN A 427 -165.80 82.13 -22.81
CA GLN A 427 -166.52 82.91 -23.82
C GLN A 427 -167.95 83.23 -23.38
N SER A 428 -168.67 82.23 -22.85
CA SER A 428 -170.01 82.38 -22.26
C SER A 428 -170.02 83.37 -21.09
N LYS A 429 -169.01 83.32 -20.21
CA LYS A 429 -168.88 84.28 -19.10
C LYS A 429 -168.78 85.73 -19.59
N ARG A 430 -167.95 86.00 -20.61
CA ARG A 430 -167.82 87.36 -21.19
C ARG A 430 -169.12 87.86 -21.82
N GLU A 431 -169.86 86.99 -22.50
CA GLU A 431 -171.14 87.35 -23.12
C GLU A 431 -172.23 87.67 -22.07
N VAL A 432 -172.25 86.92 -20.96
CA VAL A 432 -173.16 87.19 -19.83
C VAL A 432 -172.82 88.52 -19.14
N GLU A 433 -171.53 88.82 -18.94
CA GLU A 433 -171.09 90.09 -18.37
C GLU A 433 -171.51 91.30 -19.24
N ASP A 434 -171.40 91.18 -20.57
CA ASP A 434 -171.79 92.26 -21.50
C ASP A 434 -173.32 92.48 -21.56
N ARG A 435 -174.11 91.40 -21.42
CA ARG A 435 -175.59 91.49 -21.31
C ARG A 435 -176.01 92.12 -19.98
N LEU A 436 -175.32 91.81 -18.88
CA LEU A 436 -175.57 92.40 -17.57
C LEU A 436 -175.31 93.91 -17.57
N ALA A 437 -174.23 94.37 -18.21
CA ALA A 437 -173.93 95.80 -18.35
C ALA A 437 -175.07 96.57 -19.06
N ARG A 438 -175.60 96.03 -20.16
CA ARG A 438 -176.71 96.66 -20.91
C ARG A 438 -178.03 96.67 -20.13
N ILE A 439 -178.29 95.66 -19.30
CA ILE A 439 -179.49 95.63 -18.45
C ILE A 439 -179.42 96.74 -17.38
N PHE A 440 -178.23 96.97 -16.80
CA PHE A 440 -178.04 98.05 -15.83
C PHE A 440 -178.26 99.45 -16.43
N ASP A 441 -177.81 99.68 -17.68
CA ASP A 441 -178.05 100.95 -18.37
C ASP A 441 -179.55 101.19 -18.67
N ASN A 442 -180.29 100.15 -19.07
CA ASN A 442 -181.74 100.24 -19.27
C ASN A 442 -182.51 100.50 -17.97
N PHE A 443 -182.06 99.96 -16.84
CA PHE A 443 -182.66 100.23 -15.52
C PHE A 443 -182.44 101.67 -15.07
N ASN A 444 -181.26 102.24 -15.33
CA ASN A 444 -180.98 103.66 -15.05
C ASN A 444 -181.85 104.60 -15.90
N ALA A 445 -182.12 104.25 -17.16
CA ALA A 445 -183.05 105.01 -18.01
C ALA A 445 -184.51 104.94 -17.52
N LEU A 446 -184.94 103.78 -17.01
CA LEU A 446 -186.27 103.56 -16.42
C LEU A 446 -186.48 104.35 -15.11
N ASP A 447 -185.45 104.47 -14.28
CA ASP A 447 -185.52 105.26 -13.05
C ASP A 447 -185.53 106.78 -13.33
N GLY A 448 -184.89 107.21 -14.43
CA GLY A 448 -185.02 108.58 -14.96
C GLY A 448 -186.45 108.94 -15.36
N LEU A 449 -187.12 108.08 -16.15
CA LEU A 449 -188.54 108.24 -16.52
C LEU A 449 -189.47 108.26 -15.31
N ARG A 450 -189.20 107.45 -14.29
CA ARG A 450 -189.97 107.42 -13.04
C ARG A 450 -189.88 108.76 -12.29
N LYS A 451 -188.70 109.38 -12.28
CA LYS A 451 -188.46 110.67 -11.62
C LYS A 451 -189.19 111.82 -12.33
N ASP A 452 -189.23 111.78 -13.67
CA ASP A 452 -189.97 112.76 -14.47
C ASP A 452 -191.49 112.65 -14.29
N ILE A 453 -192.03 111.43 -14.21
CA ILE A 453 -193.45 111.20 -13.88
C ILE A 453 -193.78 111.73 -12.47
N GLY A 454 -192.90 111.54 -11.49
CA GLY A 454 -193.05 112.10 -10.14
C GLY A 454 -193.03 113.65 -10.12
N GLY A 455 -192.22 114.27 -10.98
CA GLY A 455 -192.18 115.72 -11.19
C GLY A 455 -193.47 116.27 -11.81
N ILE A 456 -194.04 115.56 -12.79
CA ILE A 456 -195.32 115.94 -13.40
C ILE A 456 -196.45 115.85 -12.36
N PHE A 457 -196.49 114.81 -11.53
CA PHE A 457 -197.52 114.66 -10.49
C PHE A 457 -197.42 115.70 -9.37
N THR A 458 -196.22 116.11 -8.98
CA THR A 458 -196.04 117.22 -8.02
C THR A 458 -196.46 118.57 -8.62
N THR A 459 -196.24 118.77 -9.92
CA THR A 459 -196.68 119.97 -10.63
C THR A 459 -198.21 120.01 -10.78
N ILE A 460 -198.86 118.88 -11.10
CA ILE A 460 -200.32 118.76 -11.14
C ILE A 460 -200.92 119.01 -9.74
N ARG A 461 -200.34 118.41 -8.69
CA ARG A 461 -200.79 118.61 -7.30
C ARG A 461 -200.68 120.07 -6.85
N ASN A 462 -199.61 120.76 -7.22
CA ASN A 462 -199.44 122.18 -6.91
C ASN A 462 -200.39 123.09 -7.73
N SER A 463 -200.81 122.66 -8.92
CA SER A 463 -201.82 123.37 -9.72
C SER A 463 -203.25 123.17 -9.20
N LEU A 464 -203.58 121.99 -8.65
CA LEU A 464 -204.92 121.70 -8.11
C LEU A 464 -205.19 122.41 -6.78
N ASN A 465 -204.17 122.56 -5.92
CA ASN A 465 -204.27 123.36 -4.69
C ASN A 465 -204.48 124.88 -4.94
N ARG A 466 -204.53 125.31 -6.20
CA ARG A 466 -204.67 126.73 -6.59
C ARG A 466 -206.05 127.11 -7.13
N ILE A 467 -207.00 126.17 -7.30
CA ILE A 467 -208.30 126.44 -7.96
C ILE A 467 -209.57 126.02 -7.17
N GLY A 468 -209.51 125.38 -6.00
CA GLY A 468 -210.76 125.09 -5.26
C GLY A 468 -210.57 124.59 -3.85
#